data_AF-A0A6G2QPB7-F1
#
_entry.id   AF-A0A6G2QPB7-F1
#
_cell.length_a   1.000
_cell.length_b   1.000
_cell.length_c   1.000
_cell.angle_alpha   90.00
_cell.angle_beta   90.00
_cell.angle_gamma   90.00
#
_symmetry.space_group_name_H-M   'P 1'
#
loop_
_entity.id
_entity.type
_entity.pdbx_description
1 polymer ?
#
loop_
_entity_poly.entity_id
_entity_poly.type
_entity_poly.pdbx_seq_one_letter_code
_entity_poly.pdbx_strand_id
1 'polypeptide(L)'
;RADFAPPPGERETQLRHAAVRAAHAKILALAGRMLPLDPEQSSYGVRTTRRLEVPDPWLSRPDEVPPQFLLVAPNALADHSRLRAGRLPRPRAGTTAATRAVEAAVSAETARKLNIEVGSVLHVPGVERAPLAVRVTGIVEPRAPREAYWSATPVLRSPSLANVPGDPQRSVFWVGALLLPPDAAPAMLGTPGTPERYWTLAPKVSAVHGHEPARLTSAVASLEAGPLLQRVRAAASPDVEADTALDEVFADHERLRSAIGPLVAVAASGTGTVAAVVLL
;
A
#
# COMPACT_ATOMS: atom_id res chain seq x y z
N ARG A 1 -22.00 4.53 -20.36
CA ARG A 1 -22.21 3.72 -19.13
C ARG A 1 -22.16 4.71 -17.98
N ALA A 2 -23.27 4.93 -17.26
CA ALA A 2 -23.33 5.98 -16.24
C ALA A 2 -22.53 5.52 -15.00
N ASP A 3 -21.52 6.29 -14.61
CA ASP A 3 -20.76 6.11 -13.37
C ASP A 3 -21.68 6.38 -12.17
N PHE A 4 -22.35 5.33 -11.68
CA PHE A 4 -23.00 5.37 -10.38
C PHE A 4 -21.92 5.18 -9.32
N ALA A 5 -21.29 6.28 -8.90
CA ALA A 5 -20.52 6.27 -7.67
C ALA A 5 -21.46 5.89 -6.51
N PRO A 6 -21.09 4.94 -5.63
CA PRO A 6 -22.00 4.48 -4.58
C PRO A 6 -22.42 5.63 -3.67
N PRO A 7 -23.60 5.56 -3.02
CA PRO A 7 -24.00 6.50 -1.98
C PRO A 7 -22.88 6.68 -0.93
N PRO A 8 -22.72 7.88 -0.33
CA PRO A 8 -21.62 8.15 0.60
C PRO A 8 -21.47 7.12 1.73
N GLY A 9 -22.58 6.68 2.34
CA GLY A 9 -22.56 5.66 3.40
C GLY A 9 -22.16 4.27 2.92
N GLU A 10 -22.40 3.94 1.65
CA GLU A 10 -21.96 2.67 1.05
C GLU A 10 -20.45 2.67 0.81
N ARG A 11 -19.90 3.77 0.27
CA ARG A 11 -18.44 3.93 0.13
C ARG A 11 -17.72 3.82 1.47
N GLU A 12 -18.23 4.49 2.50
CA GLU A 12 -17.66 4.38 3.85
C GLU A 12 -17.67 2.94 4.35
N THR A 13 -18.76 2.20 4.12
CA THR A 13 -18.90 0.80 4.53
C THR A 13 -17.90 -0.11 3.81
N GLN A 14 -17.69 0.09 2.51
CA GLN A 14 -16.74 -0.67 1.71
C GLN A 14 -15.28 -0.46 2.17
N LEU A 15 -14.94 0.74 2.65
CA LEU A 15 -13.60 1.06 3.16
C LEU A 15 -13.35 0.59 4.61
N ARG A 16 -14.38 0.09 5.33
CA ARG A 16 -14.17 -0.40 6.70
C ARG A 16 -13.32 -1.67 6.70
N HIS A 17 -12.49 -1.81 7.74
CA HIS A 17 -11.59 -2.94 7.90
C HIS A 17 -12.29 -4.29 7.76
N ALA A 18 -13.49 -4.43 8.35
CA ALA A 18 -14.26 -5.67 8.28
C ALA A 18 -14.63 -6.06 6.83
N ALA A 19 -15.00 -5.10 5.99
CA ALA A 19 -15.35 -5.34 4.59
C ALA A 19 -14.12 -5.75 3.77
N VAL A 20 -13.00 -5.01 3.91
CA VAL A 20 -11.75 -5.31 3.20
C VAL A 20 -11.17 -6.66 3.64
N ARG A 21 -11.23 -6.98 4.93
CA ARG A 21 -10.82 -8.28 5.50
C ARG A 21 -11.65 -9.44 4.96
N ALA A 22 -12.97 -9.27 4.86
CA ALA A 22 -13.85 -10.30 4.34
C ALA A 22 -13.55 -10.61 2.86
N ALA A 23 -13.27 -9.57 2.05
CA ALA A 23 -12.81 -9.74 0.68
C ALA A 23 -11.44 -10.44 0.62
N HIS A 24 -10.48 -10.01 1.45
CA HIS A 24 -9.14 -10.62 1.52
C HIS A 24 -9.20 -12.13 1.80
N ALA A 25 -10.01 -12.56 2.77
CA ALA A 25 -10.15 -13.98 3.11
C ALA A 25 -10.66 -14.81 1.91
N LYS A 26 -11.59 -14.27 1.12
CA LYS A 26 -12.09 -14.93 -0.10
C LYS A 26 -11.01 -14.97 -1.19
N ILE A 27 -10.29 -13.85 -1.39
CA ILE A 27 -9.21 -13.75 -2.37
C ILE A 27 -8.10 -14.76 -2.06
N LEU A 28 -7.63 -14.81 -0.80
CA LEU A 28 -6.64 -15.79 -0.37
C LEU A 28 -7.10 -17.23 -0.59
N ALA A 29 -8.38 -17.54 -0.28
CA ALA A 29 -8.91 -18.88 -0.48
C ALA A 29 -9.06 -19.27 -1.97
N LEU A 30 -9.28 -18.30 -2.86
CA LEU A 30 -9.36 -18.52 -4.31
C LEU A 30 -7.97 -18.66 -4.92
N ALA A 31 -7.08 -17.71 -4.66
CA ALA A 31 -5.73 -17.65 -5.22
C ALA A 31 -4.83 -18.75 -4.62
N GLY A 32 -4.94 -19.02 -3.32
CA GLY A 32 -4.17 -20.05 -2.60
C GLY A 32 -4.34 -21.47 -3.14
N ARG A 33 -5.40 -21.74 -3.91
CA ARG A 33 -5.60 -23.03 -4.59
C ARG A 33 -4.67 -23.24 -5.78
N MET A 34 -4.19 -22.15 -6.36
CA MET A 34 -3.39 -22.17 -7.59
C MET A 34 -1.97 -21.67 -7.37
N LEU A 35 -1.78 -20.78 -6.38
CA LEU A 35 -0.49 -20.19 -6.03
C LEU A 35 -0.20 -20.46 -4.54
N PRO A 36 0.98 -20.99 -4.18
CA PRO A 36 1.41 -21.04 -2.78
C PRO A 36 1.57 -19.61 -2.26
N LEU A 37 0.68 -19.18 -1.37
CA LEU A 37 0.72 -17.87 -0.74
C LEU A 37 1.27 -17.97 0.69
N ASP A 38 1.92 -16.90 1.13
CA ASP A 38 2.30 -16.66 2.51
C ASP A 38 1.26 -15.71 3.13
N PRO A 39 0.33 -16.21 3.97
CA PRO A 39 -0.71 -15.38 4.57
C PRO A 39 -0.16 -14.36 5.57
N GLU A 40 0.99 -14.63 6.19
CA GLU A 40 1.61 -13.69 7.14
C GLU A 40 2.23 -12.51 6.39
N GLN A 41 2.76 -12.73 5.20
CA GLN A 41 3.35 -11.67 4.37
C GLN A 41 2.37 -11.00 3.40
N SER A 42 1.17 -11.58 3.24
CA SER A 42 0.09 -10.98 2.46
C SER A 42 -0.59 -9.88 3.27
N SER A 43 -0.86 -8.75 2.63
CA SER A 43 -1.44 -7.57 3.28
C SER A 43 -2.66 -7.06 2.53
N TYR A 44 -3.46 -6.25 3.20
CA TYR A 44 -4.63 -5.60 2.63
C TYR A 44 -4.91 -4.32 3.40
N GLY A 45 -5.68 -3.43 2.81
CA GLY A 45 -6.06 -2.20 3.47
C GLY A 45 -6.73 -1.22 2.54
N VAL A 46 -6.66 0.04 2.93
CA VAL A 46 -7.10 1.16 2.11
C VAL A 46 -5.94 2.13 1.97
N ARG A 47 -5.72 2.66 0.77
CA ARG A 47 -4.71 3.68 0.51
C ARG A 47 -5.24 4.77 -0.39
N THR A 48 -4.71 5.97 -0.30
CA THR A 48 -4.94 7.02 -1.29
C THR A 48 -4.11 6.76 -2.54
N THR A 49 -4.69 6.90 -3.73
CA THR A 49 -3.94 6.83 -4.99
C THR A 49 -3.27 8.16 -5.35
N ARG A 50 -3.87 9.27 -4.94
CA ARG A 50 -3.30 10.61 -5.10
C ARG A 50 -2.51 10.99 -3.87
N ARG A 51 -1.30 11.50 -4.11
CA ARG A 51 -0.45 12.08 -3.06
C ARG A 51 -1.08 13.39 -2.58
N LEU A 52 -1.10 13.57 -1.27
CA LEU A 52 -1.70 14.72 -0.61
C LEU A 52 -0.61 15.68 -0.19
N GLU A 53 -0.61 16.88 -0.75
CA GLU A 53 0.28 17.95 -0.32
C GLU A 53 -0.06 18.38 1.11
N VAL A 54 0.95 18.42 1.99
CA VAL A 54 0.78 18.84 3.38
C VAL A 54 1.61 20.11 3.62
N PRO A 55 0.96 21.29 3.73
CA PRO A 55 1.64 22.58 3.71
C PRO A 55 2.16 23.04 5.09
N ASP A 56 2.31 22.12 6.05
CA ASP A 56 2.76 22.47 7.40
C ASP A 56 4.22 22.99 7.39
N PRO A 57 4.49 24.20 7.92
CA PRO A 57 5.77 24.91 7.74
C PRO A 57 6.96 24.25 8.46
N TRP A 58 6.69 23.43 9.48
CA TRP A 58 7.72 22.76 10.28
C TRP A 58 8.25 21.47 9.63
N LEU A 59 7.63 21.00 8.54
CA LEU A 59 8.08 19.84 7.78
C LEU A 59 9.33 20.18 6.95
N SER A 60 10.20 19.19 6.74
CA SER A 60 11.35 19.35 5.83
C SER A 60 10.89 19.62 4.39
N ARG A 61 11.48 20.65 3.75
CA ARG A 61 11.19 21.10 2.37
C ARG A 61 12.51 21.40 1.65
N PRO A 62 13.11 20.43 0.95
CA PRO A 62 14.41 20.59 0.31
C PRO A 62 14.50 21.83 -0.60
N ASP A 63 13.50 22.04 -1.47
CA ASP A 63 13.43 23.19 -2.38
C ASP A 63 12.21 24.08 -2.11
N GLU A 64 11.88 24.27 -0.83
CA GLU A 64 10.68 25.01 -0.36
C GLU A 64 9.32 24.42 -0.80
N VAL A 65 9.34 23.35 -1.59
CA VAL A 65 8.15 22.61 -2.02
C VAL A 65 7.61 21.76 -0.86
N PRO A 66 6.31 21.87 -0.50
CA PRO A 66 5.72 21.06 0.55
C PRO A 66 5.84 19.56 0.27
N PRO A 67 6.07 18.73 1.30
CA PRO A 67 6.05 17.28 1.14
C PRO A 67 4.65 16.79 0.80
N GLN A 68 4.60 15.65 0.13
CA GLN A 68 3.36 14.95 -0.18
C GLN A 68 3.28 13.62 0.55
N PHE A 69 2.08 13.22 0.95
CA PHE A 69 1.86 12.00 1.70
C PHE A 69 0.81 11.11 1.05
N LEU A 70 1.03 9.80 1.14
CA LEU A 70 -0.01 8.81 0.98
C LEU A 70 -0.62 8.50 2.35
N LEU A 71 -1.94 8.46 2.44
CA LEU A 71 -2.63 7.90 3.60
C LEU A 71 -2.83 6.42 3.36
N VAL A 72 -2.42 5.60 4.31
CA VAL A 72 -2.51 4.14 4.19
C VAL A 72 -3.03 3.59 5.51
N ALA A 73 -4.08 2.78 5.45
CA ALA A 73 -4.67 2.09 6.59
C ALA A 73 -4.43 0.57 6.42
N PRO A 74 -3.20 0.10 6.67
CA PRO A 74 -2.83 -1.29 6.42
C PRO A 74 -3.33 -2.20 7.55
N ASN A 75 -3.64 -3.46 7.23
CA ASN A 75 -3.85 -4.49 8.24
C ASN A 75 -2.57 -4.77 9.04
N ALA A 76 -2.70 -5.33 10.24
CA ALA A 76 -1.60 -5.96 10.98
C ALA A 76 -0.33 -5.11 11.19
N LEU A 77 -0.42 -3.76 11.17
CA LEU A 77 0.75 -2.89 11.39
C LEU A 77 1.53 -3.23 12.67
N ALA A 78 0.82 -3.61 13.74
CA ALA A 78 1.41 -4.01 15.01
C ALA A 78 2.29 -5.26 14.90
N ASP A 79 1.88 -6.22 14.07
CA ASP A 79 2.55 -7.50 13.90
C ASP A 79 3.80 -7.35 13.04
N HIS A 80 3.77 -6.45 12.05
CA HIS A 80 4.88 -6.20 11.12
C HIS A 80 5.84 -5.09 11.56
N SER A 81 5.58 -4.45 12.69
CA SER A 81 6.43 -3.37 13.20
C SER A 81 6.77 -3.52 14.68
N ARG A 82 7.81 -2.81 15.09
CA ARG A 82 8.12 -2.52 16.49
C ARG A 82 7.94 -1.03 16.74
N LEU A 83 7.41 -0.70 17.89
CA LEU A 83 7.23 0.69 18.30
C LEU A 83 8.58 1.26 18.73
N ARG A 84 9.00 2.34 18.09
CA ARG A 84 10.22 3.08 18.44
C ARG A 84 9.94 4.19 19.44
N ALA A 85 8.80 4.86 19.30
CA ALA A 85 8.33 5.91 20.20
C ALA A 85 6.80 6.03 20.17
N GLY A 86 6.22 6.52 21.27
CA GLY A 86 4.79 6.85 21.36
C GLY A 86 3.90 5.63 21.60
N ARG A 87 2.84 5.48 20.78
CA ARG A 87 1.91 4.33 20.75
C ARG A 87 1.38 4.12 19.33
N LEU A 88 0.96 2.90 19.02
CA LEU A 88 0.23 2.63 17.78
C LEU A 88 -1.09 3.42 17.74
N PRO A 89 -1.50 3.91 16.55
CA PRO A 89 -2.68 4.73 16.41
C PRO A 89 -3.93 3.88 16.65
N ARG A 90 -4.93 4.48 17.29
CA ARG A 90 -6.17 3.80 17.65
C ARG A 90 -7.31 4.24 16.75
N PRO A 91 -8.18 3.31 16.33
CA PRO A 91 -9.37 3.68 15.59
C PRO A 91 -10.34 4.47 16.48
N ARG A 92 -10.97 5.49 15.90
CA ARG A 92 -12.11 6.16 16.52
C ARG A 92 -13.39 5.49 16.05
N ALA A 93 -14.23 5.07 16.99
CA ALA A 93 -15.53 4.50 16.67
C ALA A 93 -16.36 5.49 15.84
N GLY A 94 -17.03 4.98 14.79
CA GLY A 94 -17.87 5.79 13.91
C GLY A 94 -17.08 6.77 13.03
N THR A 95 -15.85 6.44 12.63
CA THR A 95 -15.11 7.23 11.63
C THR A 95 -15.85 7.23 10.30
N THR A 96 -16.15 8.43 9.79
CA THR A 96 -16.81 8.73 8.51
C THR A 96 -15.97 9.71 7.67
N ALA A 97 -16.40 10.02 6.45
CA ALA A 97 -15.78 11.03 5.59
C ALA A 97 -15.73 12.43 6.24
N ALA A 98 -16.68 12.73 7.12
CA ALA A 98 -16.76 13.99 7.86
C ALA A 98 -15.81 14.07 9.07
N THR A 99 -15.06 13.00 9.37
CA THR A 99 -14.18 12.93 10.55
C THR A 99 -13.08 13.97 10.47
N ARG A 100 -12.98 14.83 11.50
CA ARG A 100 -12.05 15.97 11.51
C ARG A 100 -10.63 15.62 11.93
N ALA A 101 -10.46 14.55 12.69
CA ALA A 101 -9.15 14.17 13.19
C ALA A 101 -9.01 12.64 13.28
N VAL A 102 -7.83 12.14 12.96
CA VAL A 102 -7.45 10.73 13.06
C VAL A 102 -6.04 10.61 13.64
N GLU A 103 -5.75 9.44 14.20
CA GLU A 103 -4.39 9.08 14.64
C GLU A 103 -3.63 8.39 13.50
N ALA A 104 -2.33 8.59 13.43
CA ALA A 104 -1.45 7.85 12.54
C ALA A 104 -0.11 7.52 13.20
N ALA A 105 0.59 6.55 12.64
CA ALA A 105 2.01 6.34 12.85
C ALA A 105 2.80 6.70 11.58
N VAL A 106 4.10 6.91 11.75
CA VAL A 106 5.06 7.06 10.65
C VAL A 106 6.23 6.12 10.87
N SER A 107 6.95 5.75 9.81
CA SER A 107 8.19 5.02 9.98
C SER A 107 9.27 5.90 10.63
N ALA A 108 10.24 5.29 11.31
CA ALA A 108 11.38 6.00 11.90
C ALA A 108 12.20 6.79 10.87
N GLU A 109 12.26 6.33 9.63
CA GLU A 109 12.95 7.06 8.56
C GLU A 109 12.15 8.27 8.08
N THR A 110 10.83 8.12 7.92
CA THR A 110 9.91 9.23 7.61
C THR A 110 9.96 10.28 8.70
N ALA A 111 9.88 9.87 9.97
CA ALA A 111 10.00 10.76 11.13
C ALA A 111 11.26 11.62 11.06
N ARG A 112 12.42 10.98 10.89
CA ARG A 112 13.71 11.67 10.86
C ARG A 112 13.86 12.63 9.67
N LYS A 113 13.52 12.20 8.46
CA LYS A 113 13.74 13.00 7.24
C LYS A 113 12.75 14.16 7.10
N LEU A 114 11.51 13.99 7.55
CA LEU A 114 10.46 15.00 7.45
C LEU A 114 10.30 15.84 8.71
N ASN A 115 11.16 15.66 9.73
CA ASN A 115 11.09 16.36 11.01
C ASN A 115 9.75 16.15 11.74
N ILE A 116 9.26 14.90 11.75
CA ILE A 116 7.99 14.52 12.40
C ILE A 116 8.30 13.82 13.72
N GLU A 117 7.62 14.25 14.77
CA GLU A 117 7.73 13.69 16.11
C GLU A 117 6.39 13.10 16.59
N VAL A 118 6.43 12.33 17.67
CA VAL A 118 5.19 11.93 18.36
C VAL A 118 4.54 13.18 18.92
N GLY A 119 3.27 13.41 18.57
CA GLY A 119 2.51 14.60 18.92
C GLY A 119 2.32 15.58 17.77
N SER A 120 3.15 15.50 16.72
CA SER A 120 2.98 16.28 15.50
C SER A 120 1.58 16.10 14.91
N VAL A 121 1.00 17.20 14.41
CA VAL A 121 -0.30 17.19 13.74
C VAL A 121 -0.09 17.69 12.32
N LEU A 122 -0.39 16.82 11.35
CA LEU A 122 -0.33 17.13 9.94
C LEU A 122 -1.72 17.57 9.45
N HIS A 123 -1.80 18.65 8.69
CA HIS A 123 -3.04 19.19 8.15
C HIS A 123 -3.22 18.79 6.70
N VAL A 124 -3.86 17.64 6.49
CA VAL A 124 -4.16 17.12 5.16
C VAL A 124 -5.33 17.88 4.55
N PRO A 125 -5.25 18.38 3.31
CA PRO A 125 -6.34 19.11 2.66
C PRO A 125 -7.66 18.35 2.67
N GLY A 126 -8.74 19.05 2.99
CA GLY A 126 -10.11 18.52 2.96
C GLY A 126 -10.83 18.87 1.66
N VAL A 127 -11.80 18.05 1.25
CA VAL A 127 -12.71 18.33 0.13
C VAL A 127 -14.04 18.80 0.69
N GLU A 128 -14.42 20.05 0.42
CA GLU A 128 -15.66 20.68 0.94
C GLU A 128 -15.71 20.77 2.47
N ARG A 129 -14.55 20.71 3.15
CA ARG A 129 -14.42 20.79 4.60
C ARG A 129 -13.06 21.31 5.03
N ALA A 130 -12.95 21.66 6.31
CA ALA A 130 -11.67 21.95 6.94
C ALA A 130 -10.69 20.77 6.81
N PRO A 131 -9.36 21.05 6.78
CA PRO A 131 -8.32 20.03 6.72
C PRO A 131 -8.53 18.90 7.74
N LEU A 132 -8.15 17.68 7.35
CA LEU A 132 -8.09 16.53 8.22
C LEU A 132 -6.83 16.64 9.09
N ALA A 133 -7.00 16.74 10.40
CA ALA A 133 -5.91 16.72 11.36
C ALA A 133 -5.44 15.28 11.57
N VAL A 134 -4.25 14.95 11.09
CA VAL A 134 -3.63 13.63 11.29
C VAL A 134 -2.59 13.75 12.40
N ARG A 135 -2.93 13.26 13.59
CA ARG A 135 -2.03 13.30 14.75
C ARG A 135 -1.11 12.08 14.74
N VAL A 136 0.19 12.32 14.72
CA VAL A 136 1.20 11.27 14.84
C VAL A 136 1.27 10.83 16.28
N THR A 137 0.85 9.61 16.58
CA THR A 137 0.89 9.04 17.93
C THR A 137 2.04 8.07 18.12
N GLY A 138 2.64 7.58 17.04
CA GLY A 138 3.69 6.58 17.11
C GLY A 138 4.69 6.68 15.97
N ILE A 139 5.92 6.30 16.28
CA ILE A 139 6.98 6.09 15.30
C ILE A 139 7.29 4.59 15.32
N VAL A 140 7.24 3.95 14.15
CA VAL A 140 7.41 2.50 14.01
C VAL A 140 8.65 2.15 13.20
N GLU A 141 9.25 1.02 13.52
CA GLU A 141 10.31 0.40 12.73
C GLU A 141 9.81 -0.94 12.17
N PRO A 142 9.99 -1.20 10.86
CA PRO A 142 9.68 -2.50 10.28
C PRO A 142 10.46 -3.62 10.96
N ARG A 143 9.79 -4.74 11.27
CA ARG A 143 10.48 -5.95 11.76
C ARG A 143 11.30 -6.62 10.67
N ALA A 144 10.68 -6.77 9.49
CA ALA A 144 11.28 -7.41 8.33
C ALA A 144 11.17 -6.50 7.10
N PRO A 145 12.04 -5.48 6.97
CA PRO A 145 11.90 -4.42 5.97
C PRO A 145 12.06 -4.88 4.51
N ARG A 146 12.57 -6.10 4.30
CA ARG A 146 12.78 -6.71 2.97
C ARG A 146 11.70 -7.73 2.61
N GLU A 147 10.76 -8.01 3.50
CA GLU A 147 9.67 -8.95 3.22
C GLU A 147 8.47 -8.23 2.60
N ALA A 148 7.59 -9.00 1.97
CA ALA A 148 6.56 -8.49 1.05
C ALA A 148 5.68 -7.41 1.67
N TYR A 149 5.33 -7.53 2.96
CA TYR A 149 4.52 -6.53 3.66
C TYR A 149 5.09 -5.11 3.53
N TRP A 150 6.41 -4.94 3.66
CA TRP A 150 7.08 -3.63 3.58
C TRP A 150 7.66 -3.35 2.20
N SER A 151 8.10 -4.39 1.49
CA SER A 151 8.80 -4.22 0.22
C SER A 151 7.87 -3.95 -0.95
N ALA A 152 6.62 -4.43 -0.93
CA ALA A 152 5.65 -4.19 -1.99
C ALA A 152 5.25 -2.70 -2.09
N THR A 153 5.45 -1.92 -1.03
CA THR A 153 5.20 -0.47 -1.05
C THR A 153 6.29 0.24 -0.24
N PRO A 154 7.49 0.47 -0.82
CA PRO A 154 8.66 0.94 -0.07
C PRO A 154 8.46 2.27 0.66
N VAL A 155 7.58 3.15 0.14
CA VAL A 155 7.25 4.45 0.74
C VAL A 155 6.62 4.35 2.14
N LEU A 156 6.05 3.18 2.49
CA LEU A 156 5.58 2.92 3.87
C LEU A 156 6.72 2.88 4.88
N ARG A 157 7.92 2.47 4.44
CA ARG A 157 9.11 2.32 5.27
C ARG A 157 10.03 3.52 5.19
N SER A 158 10.23 4.08 4.00
CA SER A 158 11.25 5.11 3.75
C SER A 158 10.67 6.19 2.84
N PRO A 159 10.75 7.48 3.19
CA PRO A 159 10.32 8.53 2.29
C PRO A 159 11.32 8.65 1.13
N SER A 160 10.81 8.98 -0.05
CA SER A 160 11.60 9.20 -1.27
C SER A 160 11.55 10.67 -1.68
N LEU A 161 12.56 11.11 -2.44
CA LEU A 161 12.51 12.38 -3.14
C LEU A 161 11.84 12.18 -4.49
N ALA A 162 11.00 13.12 -4.89
CA ALA A 162 10.40 13.19 -6.21
C ALA A 162 10.61 14.59 -6.81
N ASN A 163 10.70 14.66 -8.13
CA ASN A 163 10.81 15.93 -8.84
C ASN A 163 9.42 16.53 -9.08
N VAL A 164 9.32 17.86 -9.06
CA VAL A 164 8.13 18.58 -9.50
C VAL A 164 7.97 18.38 -11.02
N PRO A 165 6.86 17.78 -11.49
CA PRO A 165 6.67 17.56 -12.92
C PRO A 165 6.61 18.88 -13.70
N GLY A 166 7.37 18.97 -14.79
CA GLY A 166 7.36 20.14 -15.67
C GLY A 166 8.11 21.37 -15.14
N ASP A 167 8.75 21.28 -13.97
CA ASP A 167 9.56 22.37 -13.44
C ASP A 167 10.96 22.40 -14.09
N PRO A 168 11.34 23.50 -14.79
CA PRO A 168 12.66 23.63 -15.39
C PRO A 168 13.80 23.65 -14.36
N GLN A 169 13.54 24.06 -13.11
CA GLN A 169 14.54 24.05 -12.03
C GLN A 169 14.77 22.65 -11.45
N ARG A 170 13.93 21.67 -11.81
CA ARG A 170 13.97 20.29 -11.28
C ARG A 170 13.89 20.25 -9.75
N SER A 171 13.06 21.12 -9.17
CA SER A 171 12.85 21.15 -7.73
C SER A 171 12.35 19.80 -7.22
N VAL A 172 12.77 19.44 -6.01
CA VAL A 172 12.44 18.18 -5.36
C VAL A 172 11.62 18.37 -4.10
N PHE A 173 10.76 17.40 -3.83
CA PHE A 173 9.95 17.32 -2.62
C PHE A 173 9.97 15.91 -2.05
N TRP A 174 9.69 15.80 -0.75
CA TRP A 174 9.57 14.50 -0.09
C TRP A 174 8.21 13.85 -0.37
N VAL A 175 8.21 12.54 -0.60
CA VAL A 175 7.04 11.68 -0.61
C VAL A 175 7.13 10.72 0.57
N GLY A 176 6.14 10.77 1.47
CA GLY A 176 6.05 9.89 2.64
C GLY A 176 4.71 9.16 2.73
N ALA A 177 4.55 8.38 3.80
CA ALA A 177 3.30 7.69 4.12
C ALA A 177 2.88 7.94 5.56
N LEU A 178 1.58 8.14 5.77
CA LEU A 178 0.93 8.18 7.09
C LEU A 178 0.16 6.88 7.29
N LEU A 179 0.52 6.13 8.34
CA LEU A 179 -0.02 4.81 8.63
C LEU A 179 -1.17 4.92 9.63
N LEU A 180 -2.40 4.92 9.13
CA LEU A 180 -3.63 5.02 9.89
C LEU A 180 -4.06 3.64 10.43
N PRO A 181 -4.87 3.58 11.49
CA PRO A 181 -5.51 2.34 11.90
C PRO A 181 -6.55 1.93 10.84
N PRO A 182 -6.76 0.61 10.59
CA PRO A 182 -7.65 0.12 9.53
C PRO A 182 -9.04 0.76 9.50
N ASP A 183 -9.68 0.92 10.66
CA ASP A 183 -11.03 1.50 10.74
C ASP A 183 -11.09 3.03 10.57
N ALA A 184 -9.94 3.71 10.40
CA ALA A 184 -9.90 5.13 10.08
C ALA A 184 -9.96 5.43 8.56
N ALA A 185 -9.89 4.41 7.72
CA ALA A 185 -9.94 4.54 6.26
C ALA A 185 -11.11 5.40 5.72
N PRO A 186 -12.34 5.36 6.27
CA PRO A 186 -13.43 6.22 5.80
C PRO A 186 -13.12 7.73 5.87
N ALA A 187 -12.24 8.18 6.77
CA ALA A 187 -11.84 9.59 6.83
C ALA A 187 -11.09 10.07 5.57
N MET A 188 -10.48 9.16 4.82
CA MET A 188 -9.77 9.47 3.57
C MET A 188 -10.73 9.94 2.47
N LEU A 189 -12.03 9.60 2.54
CA LEU A 189 -13.04 10.09 1.59
C LEU A 189 -13.26 11.60 1.69
N GLY A 190 -12.90 12.22 2.82
CA GLY A 190 -12.96 13.66 3.02
C GLY A 190 -11.74 14.42 2.51
N THR A 191 -10.82 13.78 1.77
CA THR A 191 -9.58 14.36 1.24
C THR A 191 -9.54 14.19 -0.29
N PRO A 192 -8.68 14.94 -1.02
CA PRO A 192 -8.56 14.79 -2.47
C PRO A 192 -7.75 13.54 -2.90
N GLY A 193 -7.47 12.63 -1.96
CA GLY A 193 -6.52 11.52 -2.11
C GLY A 193 -7.06 10.29 -2.85
N THR A 194 -8.35 10.27 -3.20
CA THR A 194 -9.02 9.15 -3.92
C THR A 194 -8.69 7.78 -3.31
N PRO A 195 -9.29 7.43 -2.14
CA PRO A 195 -8.99 6.18 -1.47
C PRO A 195 -9.47 4.95 -2.27
N GLU A 196 -8.61 3.95 -2.35
CA GLU A 196 -8.86 2.64 -2.95
C GLU A 196 -8.60 1.52 -1.92
N ARG A 197 -9.27 0.39 -2.10
CA ARG A 197 -8.95 -0.84 -1.36
C ARG A 197 -7.76 -1.49 -2.05
N TYR A 198 -6.94 -2.22 -1.30
CA TYR A 198 -5.90 -3.03 -1.91
C TYR A 198 -5.75 -4.38 -1.21
N TRP A 199 -5.26 -5.37 -1.95
CA TRP A 199 -4.86 -6.68 -1.46
C TRP A 199 -3.53 -7.10 -2.10
N THR A 200 -2.49 -7.15 -1.30
CA THR A 200 -1.15 -7.61 -1.69
C THR A 200 -1.00 -9.08 -1.32
N LEU A 201 -0.84 -9.94 -2.32
CA LEU A 201 -0.65 -11.38 -2.16
C LEU A 201 0.84 -11.71 -2.23
N ALA A 202 1.40 -12.16 -1.12
CA ALA A 202 2.79 -12.58 -1.04
C ALA A 202 2.91 -14.06 -1.42
N PRO A 203 3.74 -14.43 -2.42
CA PRO A 203 4.02 -15.81 -2.73
C PRO A 203 4.91 -16.43 -1.64
N LYS A 204 4.67 -17.70 -1.32
CA LYS A 204 5.48 -18.46 -0.38
C LYS A 204 6.77 -18.92 -1.06
N VAL A 205 7.83 -18.13 -0.95
CA VAL A 205 9.13 -18.35 -1.62
C VAL A 205 9.72 -19.74 -1.32
N SER A 206 9.55 -20.25 -0.09
CA SER A 206 10.02 -21.58 0.31
C SER A 206 9.24 -22.75 -0.28
N ALA A 207 8.05 -22.50 -0.84
CA ALA A 207 7.25 -23.52 -1.53
C ALA A 207 7.46 -23.50 -3.05
N VAL A 208 8.19 -22.51 -3.59
CA VAL A 208 8.55 -22.42 -5.01
C VAL A 208 9.85 -23.18 -5.22
N HIS A 209 9.78 -24.51 -5.21
CA HIS A 209 10.90 -25.37 -5.60
C HIS A 209 10.67 -25.90 -7.01
N GLY A 210 11.50 -25.46 -7.97
CA GLY A 210 11.94 -26.14 -9.21
C GLY A 210 10.94 -26.74 -10.22
N HIS A 211 9.67 -26.93 -9.89
CA HIS A 211 8.78 -27.84 -10.61
C HIS A 211 7.41 -27.24 -10.92
N GLU A 212 7.37 -26.04 -11.54
CA GLU A 212 6.35 -25.63 -12.53
C GLU A 212 6.34 -24.08 -12.69
N PRO A 213 7.41 -23.47 -13.25
CA PRO A 213 7.37 -22.05 -13.61
C PRO A 213 6.17 -21.72 -14.51
N ALA A 214 5.80 -22.62 -15.42
CA ALA A 214 4.63 -22.47 -16.29
C ALA A 214 3.30 -22.38 -15.52
N ARG A 215 3.14 -23.13 -14.43
CA ARG A 215 1.92 -23.07 -13.60
C ARG A 215 1.85 -21.80 -12.79
N LEU A 216 2.99 -21.35 -12.25
CA LEU A 216 3.10 -20.05 -11.57
C LEU A 216 2.77 -18.90 -12.53
N THR A 217 3.39 -18.87 -13.71
CA THR A 217 3.10 -17.88 -14.76
C THR A 217 1.63 -17.94 -15.18
N SER A 218 1.06 -19.13 -15.36
CA SER A 218 -0.35 -19.28 -15.71
C SER A 218 -1.30 -18.82 -14.59
N ALA A 219 -0.95 -19.08 -13.32
CA ALA A 219 -1.74 -18.62 -12.18
C ALA A 219 -1.70 -17.09 -12.03
N VAL A 220 -0.52 -16.47 -12.27
CA VAL A 220 -0.33 -15.02 -12.29
C VAL A 220 -1.12 -14.40 -13.45
N ALA A 221 -0.95 -14.89 -14.68
CA ALA A 221 -1.70 -14.40 -15.84
C ALA A 221 -3.22 -14.58 -15.68
N SER A 222 -3.67 -15.66 -15.03
CA SER A 222 -5.09 -15.87 -14.72
C SER A 222 -5.63 -14.87 -13.70
N LEU A 223 -4.78 -14.40 -12.78
CA LEU A 223 -5.09 -13.38 -11.79
C LEU A 223 -5.04 -11.96 -12.37
N GLU A 224 -4.20 -11.72 -13.39
CA GLU A 224 -4.06 -10.43 -14.09
C GLU A 224 -5.17 -10.15 -15.11
N ALA A 225 -5.54 -11.16 -15.91
CA ALA A 225 -6.47 -10.94 -17.02
C ALA A 225 -7.43 -12.12 -17.26
N GLY A 226 -7.37 -13.17 -16.42
CA GLY A 226 -8.07 -14.43 -16.67
C GLY A 226 -9.23 -14.77 -15.74
N PRO A 227 -9.64 -16.05 -15.70
CA PRO A 227 -10.77 -16.52 -14.92
C PRO A 227 -10.62 -16.32 -13.41
N LEU A 228 -9.39 -16.29 -12.88
CA LEU A 228 -9.16 -16.03 -11.46
C LEU A 228 -9.50 -14.59 -11.11
N LEU A 229 -9.15 -13.62 -11.98
CA LEU A 229 -9.56 -12.23 -11.80
C LEU A 229 -11.09 -12.09 -11.75
N GLN A 230 -11.82 -12.80 -12.62
CA GLN A 230 -13.29 -12.75 -12.59
C GLN A 230 -13.88 -13.29 -11.29
N ARG A 231 -13.28 -14.34 -10.71
CA ARG A 231 -13.68 -14.86 -9.39
C ARG A 231 -13.32 -13.89 -8.27
N VAL A 232 -12.18 -13.23 -8.36
CA VAL A 232 -11.77 -12.15 -7.42
C VAL A 232 -12.74 -10.98 -7.49
N ARG A 233 -13.11 -10.53 -8.70
CA ARG A 233 -14.09 -9.47 -8.93
C ARG A 233 -15.45 -9.82 -8.34
N ALA A 234 -15.91 -11.05 -8.54
CA ALA A 234 -17.14 -11.54 -7.92
C ALA A 234 -17.06 -11.60 -6.38
N ALA A 235 -15.88 -11.82 -5.81
CA ALA A 235 -15.67 -11.93 -4.38
C ALA A 235 -15.51 -10.58 -3.66
N ALA A 236 -14.99 -9.56 -4.34
CA ALA A 236 -14.59 -8.28 -3.76
C ALA A 236 -15.29 -7.05 -4.37
N SER A 237 -15.17 -6.84 -5.69
CA SER A 237 -15.81 -5.75 -6.45
C SER A 237 -15.69 -6.01 -7.94
N PRO A 238 -16.70 -5.68 -8.78
CA PRO A 238 -16.58 -5.81 -10.23
C PRO A 238 -15.41 -5.00 -10.82
N ASP A 239 -15.03 -3.91 -10.16
CA ASP A 239 -13.99 -2.99 -10.61
C ASP A 239 -12.58 -3.36 -10.11
N VAL A 240 -12.39 -4.55 -9.52
CA VAL A 240 -11.06 -4.96 -9.07
C VAL A 240 -10.11 -5.08 -10.25
N GLU A 241 -8.98 -4.41 -10.15
CA GLU A 241 -7.85 -4.50 -11.07
C GLU A 241 -6.71 -5.27 -10.40
N ALA A 242 -5.89 -5.92 -11.21
CA ALA A 242 -4.73 -6.66 -10.75
C ALA A 242 -3.48 -6.07 -11.40
N ASP A 243 -2.52 -5.72 -10.57
CA ASP A 243 -1.20 -5.22 -10.96
C ASP A 243 -0.14 -6.15 -10.36
N THR A 244 0.88 -6.49 -11.14
CA THR A 244 1.96 -7.35 -10.66
C THR A 244 3.32 -6.76 -11.03
N ALA A 245 4.25 -6.81 -10.08
CA ALA A 245 5.66 -6.55 -10.37
C ALA A 245 6.36 -7.78 -10.98
N LEU A 246 5.61 -8.79 -11.45
CA LEU A 246 6.15 -10.03 -12.01
C LEU A 246 6.48 -9.91 -13.50
N ASP A 247 5.86 -8.99 -14.23
CA ASP A 247 6.14 -8.75 -15.65
C ASP A 247 7.59 -8.32 -15.90
N GLU A 248 8.15 -7.45 -15.04
CA GLU A 248 9.57 -7.07 -15.10
C GLU A 248 10.50 -8.25 -14.77
N VAL A 249 10.10 -9.12 -13.83
CA VAL A 249 10.86 -10.32 -13.44
C VAL A 249 10.84 -11.38 -14.54
N PHE A 250 9.70 -11.56 -15.24
CA PHE A 250 9.58 -12.48 -16.36
C PHE A 250 10.26 -11.97 -17.62
N ALA A 251 10.25 -10.65 -17.88
CA ALA A 251 10.99 -10.04 -18.98
C ALA A 251 12.52 -10.19 -18.82
N ASP A 252 13.02 -10.12 -17.58
CA ASP A 252 14.44 -10.41 -17.28
C ASP A 252 14.75 -11.92 -17.36
N HIS A 253 13.79 -12.80 -17.06
CA HIS A 253 13.94 -14.24 -17.21
C HIS A 253 13.95 -14.71 -18.69
N GLU A 254 13.15 -14.09 -19.56
CA GLU A 254 13.18 -14.37 -21.01
C GLU A 254 14.47 -13.88 -21.66
N ARG A 255 15.02 -12.74 -21.22
CA ARG A 255 16.34 -12.26 -21.65
C ARG A 255 17.48 -13.21 -21.26
N LEU A 256 17.34 -13.93 -20.13
CA LEU A 256 18.32 -14.92 -19.68
C LEU A 256 18.21 -16.27 -20.42
N ARG A 257 17.01 -16.71 -20.83
CA ARG A 257 16.82 -17.97 -21.60
C ARG A 257 17.35 -17.93 -23.04
N SER A 258 17.61 -16.74 -23.58
CA SER A 258 18.28 -16.56 -24.88
C SER A 258 19.78 -16.90 -24.83
N ALA A 259 20.39 -16.96 -23.63
CA ALA A 259 21.81 -17.23 -23.44
C ALA A 259 22.02 -18.42 -22.48
N ILE A 260 22.09 -19.62 -23.07
CA ILE A 260 22.71 -20.85 -22.52
C ILE A 260 21.83 -21.69 -21.56
N GLY A 261 21.88 -23.01 -21.77
CA GLY A 261 21.18 -24.07 -21.02
C GLY A 261 21.59 -24.24 -19.55
N PRO A 262 21.09 -25.31 -18.89
CA PRO A 262 20.55 -25.28 -17.54
C PRO A 262 21.60 -25.03 -16.46
N LEU A 263 21.53 -23.84 -15.84
CA LEU A 263 22.12 -23.57 -14.54
C LEU A 263 21.05 -22.91 -13.67
N VAL A 264 20.74 -23.58 -12.56
CA VAL A 264 19.93 -23.05 -11.46
C VAL A 264 20.69 -21.87 -10.86
N ALA A 265 20.09 -20.69 -10.92
CA ALA A 265 20.55 -19.51 -10.19
C ALA A 265 19.36 -18.80 -9.55
N VAL A 266 19.27 -18.93 -8.22
CA VAL A 266 18.61 -17.96 -7.36
C VAL A 266 19.70 -17.00 -6.89
N ALA A 267 19.58 -15.71 -7.16
CA ALA A 267 19.98 -14.61 -6.28
C ALA A 267 19.74 -13.24 -6.96
N ALA A 268 19.09 -12.34 -6.21
CA ALA A 268 19.30 -10.89 -6.11
C ALA A 268 20.11 -10.19 -7.23
N SER A 269 19.69 -9.05 -7.79
CA SER A 269 19.25 -7.86 -7.08
C SER A 269 18.64 -6.80 -8.01
N GLY A 270 17.55 -6.17 -7.57
CA GLY A 270 17.05 -4.88 -8.06
C GLY A 270 16.36 -4.15 -6.90
N THR A 271 17.13 -3.79 -5.88
CA THR A 271 16.71 -2.98 -4.71
C THR A 271 15.49 -3.45 -3.90
N GLY A 272 15.48 -4.72 -3.47
CA GLY A 272 14.80 -5.11 -2.22
C GLY A 272 13.28 -5.32 -2.28
N THR A 273 12.71 -5.62 -3.44
CA THR A 273 11.31 -6.03 -3.62
C THR A 273 11.20 -7.56 -3.67
N VAL A 274 10.45 -8.15 -2.74
CA VAL A 274 9.90 -9.51 -2.92
C VAL A 274 8.74 -9.40 -3.89
N ALA A 275 8.64 -10.33 -4.85
CA ALA A 275 7.53 -10.40 -5.79
C ALA A 275 6.21 -10.45 -5.03
N ALA A 276 5.27 -9.55 -5.35
CA ALA A 276 3.94 -9.56 -4.78
C ALA A 276 2.93 -9.18 -5.87
N VAL A 277 1.74 -9.76 -5.82
CA VAL A 277 0.61 -9.38 -6.68
C VAL A 277 -0.25 -8.40 -5.91
N VAL A 278 -0.51 -7.22 -6.46
CA VAL A 278 -1.33 -6.18 -5.83
C VAL A 278 -2.66 -6.08 -6.58
N LEU A 279 -3.75 -6.29 -5.87
CA LEU A 279 -5.11 -6.11 -6.38
C LEU A 279 -5.66 -4.80 -5.85
N LEU A 280 -6.31 -3.99 -6.70
CA LEU A 280 -6.86 -2.66 -6.39
C LEU A 280 -8.38 -2.66 -6.59
#